data_AF-A0A0C4ER51-F1
#
_entry.id   AF-A0A0C4ER51-F1
#
_cell.length_a   1.000
_cell.length_b   1.000
_cell.length_c   1.000
_cell.angle_alpha   90.00
_cell.angle_beta   90.00
_cell.angle_gamma   90.00
#
_symmetry.space_group_name_H-M   'P 1'
#
loop_
_entity.id
_entity.type
_entity.pdbx_description
1 polymer ?
#
loop_
_entity_poly.entity_id
_entity_poly.type
_entity_poly.pdbx_seq_one_letter_code
_entity_poly.pdbx_strand_id
1 'polypeptide(L)'
;MVAVGSYDARLRIFDQRKMTAAVQEEACGGGIWRIKWAETDASRVLLAAMHAGFRVLEIAELPRGAPGPSLPAPVVSQLTHRAGLAYGADWGPSFPAPSAGSPHRSVVAGCSFYDRALHLWVVD
;
A
#
# COMPACT_ATOMS: atom_id res chain seq x y z
N MET A 1 -5.03 13.27 0.64
CA MET A 1 -3.68 13.21 1.22
C MET A 1 -2.68 12.84 0.13
N VAL A 2 -1.37 12.99 0.36
CA VAL A 2 -0.32 12.51 -0.58
C VAL A 2 0.50 11.44 0.11
N ALA A 3 0.67 10.30 -0.55
CA ALA A 3 1.58 9.25 -0.11
C ALA A 3 2.92 9.38 -0.82
N VAL A 4 4.00 9.30 -0.05
CA VAL A 4 5.39 9.42 -0.53
C VAL A 4 6.18 8.23 -0.03
N GLY A 5 6.85 7.57 -0.96
CA GLY A 5 7.78 6.47 -0.68
C GLY A 5 9.21 6.95 -0.80
N SER A 6 10.12 6.29 -0.09
CA SER A 6 11.53 6.63 -0.10
C SER A 6 12.40 5.37 0.02
N TYR A 7 13.67 5.50 -0.35
CA TYR A 7 14.66 4.44 -0.24
C TYR A 7 15.04 4.12 1.21
N ASP A 8 14.71 4.98 2.16
CA ASP A 8 14.82 4.74 3.61
C ASP A 8 13.76 3.78 4.16
N ALA A 9 13.04 3.07 3.27
CA ALA A 9 12.04 2.08 3.60
C ALA A 9 10.83 2.60 4.38
N ARG A 10 10.51 3.89 4.26
CA ARG A 10 9.39 4.52 4.96
C ARG A 10 8.33 5.05 3.99
N LEU A 11 7.09 4.69 4.23
CA LEU A 11 5.91 5.32 3.63
C LEU A 11 5.52 6.52 4.49
N ARG A 12 5.34 7.68 3.86
CA ARG A 12 4.90 8.92 4.52
C ARG A 12 3.61 9.42 3.92
N ILE A 13 2.70 9.86 4.77
CA ILE A 13 1.49 10.55 4.34
C ILE A 13 1.63 12.02 4.69
N PHE A 14 1.31 12.89 3.74
CA PHE A 14 1.32 14.34 3.90
C PHE A 14 -0.09 14.91 3.71
N ASP A 15 -0.39 15.95 4.48
CA ASP A 15 -1.53 16.83 4.23
C ASP A 15 -1.15 17.88 3.19
N GLN A 16 -1.89 17.92 2.08
CA GLN A 16 -1.69 18.89 0.99
C GLN A 16 -1.81 20.34 1.44
N ARG A 17 -2.56 20.59 2.52
CA ARG A 17 -2.73 21.93 3.10
C ARG A 17 -1.52 22.33 3.97
N LYS A 18 -0.66 21.37 4.35
CA LYS A 18 0.54 21.59 5.17
C LYS A 18 1.62 20.53 4.89
N MET A 19 2.34 20.71 3.79
CA MET A 19 3.35 19.76 3.29
C MET A 19 4.73 19.85 3.99
N THR A 20 4.88 20.64 5.05
CA THR A 20 6.18 20.87 5.71
C THR A 20 6.68 19.67 6.51
N ALA A 21 5.78 18.77 6.91
CA ALA A 21 6.11 17.55 7.64
C ALA A 21 5.10 16.46 7.29
N ALA A 22 5.54 15.20 7.35
CA ALA A 22 4.64 14.06 7.24
C ALA A 22 3.71 14.06 8.46
N VAL A 23 2.43 13.78 8.22
CA VAL A 23 1.44 13.61 9.30
C VAL A 23 1.47 12.21 9.89
N GLN A 24 1.91 11.24 9.09
CA GLN A 24 1.90 9.81 9.38
C GLN A 24 3.08 9.15 8.66
N GLU A 25 3.69 8.16 9.31
CA GLU A 25 4.79 7.39 8.73
C GLU A 25 4.73 5.93 9.16
N GLU A 26 5.05 5.01 8.25
CA GLU A 26 5.18 3.57 8.52
C GLU A 26 6.45 2.98 7.88
N ALA A 27 7.09 2.04 8.58
CA ALA A 27 8.22 1.29 8.05
C ALA A 27 7.75 0.13 7.18
N CYS A 28 8.16 0.11 5.91
CA CYS A 28 7.71 -0.87 4.92
C CYS A 28 8.76 -1.94 4.57
N GLY A 29 9.93 -1.93 5.24
CA GLY A 29 10.94 -3.00 5.13
C GLY A 29 11.78 -3.02 3.85
N GLY A 30 11.58 -2.08 2.92
CA GLY A 30 12.43 -1.89 1.75
C GLY A 30 12.09 -0.59 1.00
N GLY A 31 13.00 -0.14 0.14
CA GLY A 31 12.79 1.06 -0.68
C GLY A 31 11.52 0.95 -1.54
N ILE A 32 10.68 1.97 -1.49
CA ILE A 32 9.35 1.94 -2.13
C ILE A 32 9.46 2.50 -3.56
N TRP A 33 9.07 1.72 -4.56
CA TRP A 33 9.17 2.07 -5.97
C TRP A 33 7.84 2.47 -6.60
N ARG A 34 6.75 1.85 -6.14
CA ARG A 34 5.40 2.15 -6.61
C ARG A 34 4.46 2.29 -5.43
N ILE A 35 3.60 3.29 -5.52
CA ILE A 35 2.51 3.56 -4.60
C ILE A 35 1.26 3.79 -5.43
N LYS A 36 0.16 3.12 -5.08
CA LYS A 36 -1.13 3.31 -5.73
C LYS A 36 -2.27 3.23 -4.71
N TRP A 37 -3.00 4.31 -4.53
CA TRP A 37 -4.25 4.32 -3.77
C TRP A 37 -5.32 3.50 -4.50
N ALA A 38 -6.15 2.77 -3.75
CA ALA A 38 -7.32 2.12 -4.34
C ALA A 38 -8.36 3.17 -4.73
N GLU A 39 -9.03 2.96 -5.87
CA GLU A 39 -10.06 3.89 -6.36
C GLU A 39 -11.38 3.71 -5.61
N THR A 40 -11.67 2.49 -5.16
CA THR A 40 -12.92 2.12 -4.48
C THR A 40 -12.85 2.23 -2.97
N ASP A 41 -11.64 2.32 -2.39
CA ASP A 41 -11.41 2.42 -0.95
C ASP A 41 -10.25 3.37 -0.67
N ALA A 42 -10.59 4.61 -0.27
CA ALA A 42 -9.61 5.65 -0.02
C ALA A 42 -8.68 5.36 1.17
N SER A 43 -8.99 4.37 2.00
CA SER A 43 -8.11 3.95 3.09
C SER A 43 -7.00 3.02 2.60
N ARG A 44 -7.12 2.37 1.45
CA ARG A 44 -6.15 1.36 1.02
C ARG A 44 -5.07 1.91 0.11
N VAL A 45 -3.82 1.54 0.39
CA VAL A 45 -2.68 1.83 -0.47
C VAL A 45 -1.91 0.56 -0.81
N LEU A 46 -1.60 0.39 -2.09
CA LEU A 46 -0.77 -0.68 -2.62
C LEU A 46 0.66 -0.17 -2.81
N LEU A 47 1.62 -0.96 -2.34
CA LEU A 47 3.05 -0.71 -2.46
C LEU A 47 3.73 -1.82 -3.25
N ALA A 48 4.68 -1.43 -4.11
CA ALA A 48 5.77 -2.31 -4.54
C ALA A 48 7.07 -1.83 -3.90
N ALA A 49 7.66 -2.66 -3.06
CA ALA A 49 8.88 -2.34 -2.32
C ALA A 49 10.00 -3.33 -2.68
N MET A 50 11.20 -2.80 -2.89
CA MET A 50 12.40 -3.53 -3.33
C MET A 50 12.54 -4.89 -2.67
N HIS A 51 12.70 -4.94 -1.35
CA HIS A 51 12.96 -6.20 -0.63
C HIS A 51 11.76 -6.72 0.17
N ALA A 52 10.68 -5.94 0.22
CA ALA A 52 9.51 -6.26 1.03
C ALA A 52 8.30 -6.74 0.21
N GLY A 53 8.47 -6.91 -1.10
CA GLY A 53 7.46 -7.45 -2.01
C GLY A 53 6.34 -6.46 -2.29
N PHE A 54 5.16 -7.01 -2.57
CA PHE A 54 3.94 -6.23 -2.74
C PHE A 54 3.14 -6.22 -1.43
N ARG A 55 2.66 -5.05 -1.01
CA ARG A 55 1.90 -4.89 0.23
C ARG A 55 0.69 -4.01 0.01
N VAL A 56 -0.44 -4.42 0.56
CA VAL A 56 -1.61 -3.56 0.74
C VAL A 56 -1.64 -3.14 2.19
N LEU A 57 -1.61 -1.83 2.44
CA LEU A 57 -1.75 -1.25 3.76
C LEU A 57 -3.10 -0.55 3.87
N GLU A 58 -3.69 -0.61 5.06
CA GLU A 58 -4.85 0.19 5.42
C GLU A 58 -4.40 1.44 6.17
N ILE A 59 -4.65 2.60 5.60
CA ILE A 59 -4.27 3.90 6.13
C ILE A 59 -5.46 4.43 6.94
N ALA A 60 -5.41 4.25 8.25
CA ALA A 60 -6.41 4.80 9.14
C ALA A 60 -6.24 6.32 9.29
N GLU A 61 -7.35 7.05 9.41
CA GLU A 61 -7.29 8.43 9.84
C GLU A 61 -6.74 8.50 11.27
N LEU A 62 -5.76 9.37 11.51
CA LEU A 62 -5.23 9.56 12.85
C LEU A 62 -6.26 10.26 13.75
N PRO A 63 -6.46 9.78 14.99
CA PRO A 63 -7.16 10.54 16.01
C PRO A 63 -6.49 11.89 16.21
N ARG A 64 -7.30 12.97 16.32
CA ARG A 64 -6.76 14.31 16.58
C ARG A 64 -5.96 14.30 17.88
N GLY A 65 -4.70 14.75 17.82
CA GLY A 65 -3.82 14.87 18.99
C GLY A 65 -2.96 13.64 19.30
N ALA A 66 -2.86 12.67 18.40
CA ALA A 66 -1.94 11.54 18.56
C ALA A 66 -0.46 12.00 18.73
N PRO A 67 0.31 11.36 19.63
CA PRO A 67 1.70 11.71 19.86
C PRO A 67 2.58 11.23 18.69
N GLY A 68 3.07 12.19 17.89
CA GLY A 68 3.99 11.94 16.79
C GLY A 68 3.33 11.34 15.54
N PRO A 69 4.09 11.23 14.42
CA PRO A 69 3.59 10.72 13.16
C PRO A 69 3.66 9.19 13.13
N SER A 70 2.93 8.50 14.01
CA SER A 70 2.75 7.06 13.85
C SER A 70 1.59 6.81 12.90
N LEU A 71 1.76 5.86 11.99
CA LEU A 71 0.69 5.37 11.14
C LEU A 71 0.36 3.95 11.59
N PRO A 72 -0.80 3.67 12.20
CA PRO A 72 -1.26 2.31 12.31
C PRO A 72 -1.69 1.88 10.89
N ALA A 73 -0.71 1.41 10.11
CA ALA A 73 -0.92 0.88 8.76
C ALA A 73 -0.80 -0.64 8.76
N PRO A 74 -1.83 -1.36 9.24
CA PRO A 74 -1.80 -2.80 9.20
C PRO A 74 -1.67 -3.29 7.76
N VAL A 75 -0.86 -4.33 7.59
CA VAL A 75 -0.70 -5.01 6.31
C VAL A 75 -1.93 -5.89 6.10
N VAL A 76 -2.80 -5.48 5.19
CA VAL A 76 -4.02 -6.21 4.81
C VAL A 76 -3.68 -7.43 3.95
N SER A 77 -2.70 -7.27 3.07
CA SER A 77 -2.24 -8.33 2.18
C SER A 77 -0.77 -8.16 1.83
N GLN A 78 -0.07 -9.29 1.68
CA GLN A 78 1.33 -9.29 1.27
C GLN A 78 1.60 -10.44 0.31
N LEU A 79 2.28 -10.12 -0.78
CA LEU A 79 2.89 -11.11 -1.66
C LEU A 79 4.41 -10.93 -1.61
N THR A 80 5.06 -11.84 -0.87
CA THR A 80 6.52 -11.89 -0.82
C THR A 80 7.06 -12.49 -2.09
N HIS A 81 7.78 -11.69 -2.87
CA HIS A 81 8.43 -12.14 -4.08
C HIS A 81 9.77 -12.80 -3.74
N ARG A 82 9.96 -14.07 -4.13
CA ARG A 82 11.18 -14.83 -3.82
C ARG A 82 12.33 -14.62 -4.81
N ALA A 83 12.03 -14.06 -5.99
CA ALA A 83 12.96 -14.05 -7.12
C ALA A 83 13.60 -12.68 -7.39
N GLY A 84 13.35 -11.66 -6.56
CA GLY A 84 13.96 -10.34 -6.73
C GLY A 84 13.09 -9.22 -6.18
N LEU A 85 13.11 -8.09 -6.88
CA LEU A 85 12.50 -6.84 -6.42
C LEU A 85 11.10 -6.63 -6.98
N ALA A 86 10.17 -6.16 -6.15
CA ALA A 86 8.84 -5.73 -6.61
C ALA A 86 8.93 -4.34 -7.27
N TYR A 87 8.35 -4.17 -8.47
CA TYR A 87 8.45 -2.92 -9.24
C TYR A 87 7.10 -2.32 -9.63
N GLY A 88 6.36 -2.97 -10.52
CA GLY A 88 5.07 -2.47 -10.98
C GLY A 88 3.95 -2.95 -10.07
N ALA A 89 2.98 -2.09 -9.79
CA ALA A 89 1.79 -2.44 -9.03
C ALA A 89 0.59 -1.59 -9.45
N ASP A 90 -0.58 -2.22 -9.56
CA ASP A 90 -1.85 -1.54 -9.82
C ASP A 90 -3.05 -2.32 -9.26
N TRP A 91 -4.16 -1.60 -9.10
CA TRP A 91 -5.46 -2.17 -8.76
C TRP A 91 -6.20 -2.60 -10.03
N GLY A 92 -6.81 -3.77 -9.97
CA GLY A 92 -7.74 -4.26 -10.96
C GLY A 92 -9.20 -4.05 -10.52
N PRO A 93 -10.15 -4.71 -11.21
CA PRO A 93 -11.57 -4.59 -10.90
C PRO A 93 -11.89 -5.02 -9.46
N SER A 94 -12.83 -4.29 -8.85
CA SER A 94 -13.46 -4.67 -7.59
C SER A 94 -14.79 -5.39 -7.84
N PHE A 95 -15.12 -6.35 -6.98
CA PHE A 95 -16.33 -7.15 -7.09
C PHE A 95 -16.97 -7.38 -5.71
N PRO A 96 -18.30 -7.58 -5.67
CA PRO A 96 -19.01 -7.83 -4.43
C PRO A 96 -18.47 -9.05 -3.70
N ALA A 97 -18.49 -8.99 -2.38
CA ALA A 97 -18.20 -10.14 -1.55
C ALA A 97 -19.26 -11.24 -1.74
N PRO A 98 -18.91 -12.52 -1.53
CA PRO A 98 -19.86 -13.63 -1.65
C PRO A 98 -21.01 -13.59 -0.61
N SER A 99 -20.83 -12.84 0.49
CA SER A 99 -21.81 -12.69 1.57
C SER A 99 -22.23 -11.23 1.75
N ALA A 100 -23.52 -11.01 1.98
CA ALA A 100 -24.06 -9.68 2.27
C ALA A 100 -23.41 -9.10 3.55
N GLY A 101 -22.85 -7.90 3.44
CA GLY A 101 -22.17 -7.20 4.54
C GLY A 101 -20.66 -7.44 4.66
N SER A 102 -20.06 -8.27 3.80
CA SER A 102 -18.61 -8.45 3.75
C SER A 102 -17.92 -7.39 2.87
N PRO A 103 -16.65 -7.04 3.14
CA PRO A 103 -15.93 -6.00 2.40
C PRO A 103 -15.73 -6.40 0.93
N HIS A 104 -15.73 -5.40 0.04
CA HIS A 104 -15.54 -5.63 -1.39
C HIS A 104 -14.16 -6.22 -1.69
N ARG A 105 -14.14 -7.20 -2.60
CA ARG A 105 -12.90 -7.81 -3.07
C ARG A 105 -12.33 -7.02 -4.21
N SER A 106 -11.01 -6.91 -4.28
CA SER A 106 -10.32 -6.29 -5.41
C SER A 106 -9.23 -7.20 -5.94
N VAL A 107 -9.12 -7.30 -7.27
CA VAL A 107 -7.93 -7.88 -7.90
C VAL A 107 -6.78 -6.90 -7.74
N VAL A 108 -5.61 -7.40 -7.39
CA VAL A 108 -4.36 -6.63 -7.35
C VAL A 108 -3.37 -7.28 -8.30
N ALA A 109 -2.61 -6.43 -8.99
CA ALA A 109 -1.57 -6.84 -9.91
C ALA A 109 -0.20 -6.31 -9.45
N GLY A 110 0.81 -7.18 -9.49
CA GLY A 110 2.19 -6.84 -9.20
C GLY A 110 3.12 -7.48 -10.21
N CYS A 111 4.18 -6.78 -10.64
CA CYS A 111 5.16 -7.36 -11.56
C CYS A 111 6.61 -7.04 -11.16
N SER A 112 7.50 -7.92 -11.60
CA SER A 112 8.93 -7.77 -11.46
C SER A 112 9.61 -8.02 -12.80
N PHE A 113 10.63 -7.21 -13.11
CA PHE A 113 11.47 -7.48 -14.27
C PHE A 113 12.43 -8.66 -14.04
N TYR A 114 12.66 -9.06 -12.78
CA TYR A 114 13.56 -10.17 -12.45
C TYR A 114 12.97 -11.53 -12.82
N ASP A 115 11.70 -11.76 -12.49
CA ASP A 115 11.02 -13.02 -12.83
C ASP A 115 10.23 -12.95 -14.13
N ARG A 116 10.09 -11.75 -14.72
CA ARG A 116 9.38 -11.50 -15.98
C ARG A 116 7.92 -11.95 -15.90
N ALA A 117 7.30 -11.85 -14.72
CA ALA A 117 5.94 -12.31 -14.48
C ALA A 117 5.03 -11.20 -13.94
N LEU A 118 3.75 -11.34 -14.25
CA LEU A 118 2.65 -10.63 -13.62
C LEU A 118 2.00 -11.55 -12.60
N HIS A 119 1.94 -11.10 -11.35
CA HIS A 119 1.27 -11.77 -10.26
C HIS A 119 -0.08 -11.12 -10.02
N LEU A 120 -1.13 -11.93 -10.00
CA LEU A 120 -2.49 -11.50 -9.69
C LEU A 120 -2.95 -12.19 -8.42
N TRP A 121 -3.54 -11.42 -7.50
CA TRP A 121 -4.17 -11.95 -6.30
C TRP A 121 -5.40 -11.13 -5.93
N VAL A 122 -6.23 -11.68 -5.04
CA VAL A 122 -7.43 -11.01 -4.53
C VAL A 122 -7.16 -10.54 -3.11
N VAL A 123 -7.64 -9.33 -2.81
CA VAL A 123 -7.62 -8.76 -1.45
C VAL A 123 -9.06 -8.49 -1.03
N ASP A 124 -9.42 -8.97 0.16
CA ASP A 124 -10.70 -8.70 0.85
C ASP A 124 -10.65 -7.37 1.60
#